data_AF-A0AA35ZCC8-F1
#
_entry.id   AF-A0AA35ZCC8-F1
#
_cell.length_a   1.000
_cell.length_b   1.000
_cell.length_c   1.000
_cell.angle_alpha   90.00
_cell.angle_beta   90.00
_cell.angle_gamma   90.00
#
_symmetry.space_group_name_H-M   'P 1'
#
loop_
_entity.id
_entity.type
_entity.pdbx_description
1 polymer ?
#
loop_
_entity_poly.entity_id
_entity_poly.type
_entity_poly.pdbx_seq_one_letter_code
_entity_poly.pdbx_strand_id
1 'polypeptide(L)'
;MVASAHCLRQSSSSYVELVLIRAKRDELRARLLELEGEKHAFDDLYDLFAWEKASLEEYFLETERVNRENVEADLSWLRKKGIVHVVDMLIESSKFTLGIKQMKATCMEVGVESGKQIIREQVASGKFTPGEMSTLLEYTQAMHVEVKYFLEIDFASYLHFGELDMDGLLLLCSDPDIEGECHEGSTSGTKPSPPAPGM
;
A
#
# COMPACT_ATOMS: atom_id res chain seq x y z
N MET A 1 16.84 103.13 -7.58
CA MET A 1 17.32 102.10 -6.62
C MET A 1 16.34 100.93 -6.49
N VAL A 2 15.93 100.29 -7.61
CA VAL A 2 14.95 99.17 -7.58
C VAL A 2 15.55 97.84 -8.07
N ALA A 3 16.68 97.87 -8.79
CA ALA A 3 17.34 96.67 -9.30
C ALA A 3 17.98 95.77 -8.21
N SER A 4 18.26 96.31 -7.01
CA SER A 4 18.98 95.56 -5.97
C SER A 4 18.09 94.62 -5.15
N ALA A 5 16.76 94.83 -5.11
CA ALA A 5 15.85 93.99 -4.33
C ALA A 5 15.45 92.69 -5.06
N HIS A 6 15.47 92.69 -6.40
CA HIS A 6 15.10 91.52 -7.20
C HIS A 6 16.17 90.43 -7.21
N CYS A 7 17.45 90.82 -7.16
CA CYS A 7 18.57 89.87 -7.17
C CYS A 7 18.70 89.07 -5.85
N LEU A 8 18.40 89.70 -4.71
CA LEU A 8 18.39 89.02 -3.40
C LEU A 8 17.24 88.03 -3.26
N ARG A 9 16.07 88.31 -3.87
CA ARG A 9 14.90 87.42 -3.82
C ARG A 9 15.07 86.14 -4.63
N GLN A 10 15.78 86.21 -5.77
CA GLN A 10 16.10 85.03 -6.57
C GLN A 10 17.12 84.10 -5.88
N SER A 11 18.10 84.67 -5.17
CA SER A 11 19.06 83.86 -4.40
C SER A 11 18.42 83.10 -3.23
N SER A 12 17.41 83.68 -2.56
CA SER A 12 16.71 83.00 -1.46
C SER A 12 15.84 81.82 -1.93
N SER A 13 15.25 81.89 -3.12
CA SER A 13 14.40 80.80 -3.65
C SER A 13 15.21 79.56 -3.99
N SER A 14 16.37 79.74 -4.63
CA SER A 14 17.27 78.64 -5.01
C SER A 14 17.87 77.92 -3.78
N TYR A 15 18.13 78.64 -2.70
CA TYR A 15 18.64 78.04 -1.46
C TYR A 15 17.63 77.11 -0.79
N VAL A 16 16.35 77.49 -0.73
CA VAL A 16 15.28 76.67 -0.13
C VAL A 16 15.08 75.36 -0.90
N GLU A 17 15.06 75.42 -2.24
CA GLU A 17 14.96 74.23 -3.08
C GLU A 17 16.15 73.28 -2.86
N LEU A 18 17.37 73.79 -2.76
CA LEU A 18 18.55 72.96 -2.49
C LEU A 18 18.48 72.27 -1.12
N VAL A 19 17.95 72.94 -0.09
CA VAL A 19 17.75 72.34 1.24
C VAL A 19 16.72 71.22 1.17
N LEU A 20 15.59 71.42 0.48
CA LEU A 20 14.57 70.39 0.29
C LEU A 20 15.09 69.18 -0.48
N ILE A 21 15.86 69.40 -1.55
CA ILE A 21 16.49 68.33 -2.33
C ILE A 21 17.45 67.51 -1.47
N ARG A 22 18.27 68.16 -0.64
CA ARG A 22 19.18 67.47 0.27
C ARG A 22 18.42 66.66 1.32
N ALA A 23 17.41 67.24 1.94
CA ALA A 23 16.57 66.54 2.90
C ALA A 23 15.91 65.30 2.27
N LYS A 24 15.35 65.43 1.06
CA LYS A 24 14.73 64.30 0.37
C LYS A 24 15.75 63.22 -0.03
N ARG A 25 16.94 63.62 -0.48
CA ARG A 25 18.03 62.68 -0.78
C ARG A 25 18.44 61.90 0.46
N ASP A 26 18.56 62.56 1.60
CA ASP A 26 18.98 61.92 2.85
C ASP A 26 17.87 60.99 3.38
N GLU A 27 16.60 61.37 3.24
CA GLU A 27 15.43 60.48 3.48
C GLU A 27 15.47 59.23 2.59
N LEU A 28 15.70 59.40 1.28
CA LEU A 28 15.79 58.27 0.34
C LEU A 28 16.97 57.34 0.65
N ARG A 29 18.12 57.90 1.09
CA ARG A 29 19.27 57.10 1.53
C ARG A 29 18.95 56.30 2.79
N ALA A 30 18.24 56.89 3.76
CA ALA A 30 17.83 56.17 4.96
C ALA A 30 16.88 55.00 4.61
N ARG A 31 15.90 55.22 3.73
CA ARG A 31 15.00 54.15 3.26
C ARG A 31 15.72 53.06 2.48
N LEU A 32 16.75 53.41 1.69
CA LEU A 32 17.54 52.43 0.95
C LEU A 32 18.34 51.53 1.92
N LEU A 33 18.93 52.12 2.97
CA LEU A 33 19.63 51.34 4.01
C LEU A 33 18.67 50.43 4.80
N GLU A 34 17.45 50.89 5.08
CA GLU A 34 16.41 50.08 5.73
C GLU A 34 16.02 48.88 4.84
N LEU A 35 15.76 49.12 3.55
CA LEU A 35 15.44 48.06 2.59
C LEU A 35 16.60 47.08 2.35
N GLU A 36 17.85 47.56 2.38
CA GLU A 36 19.03 46.69 2.33
C GLU A 36 19.11 45.79 3.57
N GLY A 37 18.79 46.33 4.75
CA GLY A 37 18.68 45.56 5.98
C GLY A 37 17.57 44.50 5.92
N GLU A 38 16.39 44.87 5.45
CA GLU A 38 15.28 43.92 5.24
C GLU A 38 15.66 42.83 4.24
N LYS A 39 16.32 43.18 3.13
CA LYS A 39 16.80 42.21 2.15
C LYS A 39 17.75 41.21 2.78
N HIS A 40 18.72 41.66 3.57
CA HIS A 40 19.64 40.76 4.26
C HIS A 40 18.90 39.82 5.24
N ALA A 41 17.91 40.32 5.96
CA ALA A 41 17.09 39.47 6.82
C ALA A 41 16.29 38.42 6.03
N PHE A 42 15.81 38.75 4.84
CA PHE A 42 15.17 37.79 3.94
C PHE A 42 16.14 36.74 3.39
N ASP A 43 17.36 37.14 3.03
CA ASP A 43 18.41 36.22 2.57
C ASP A 43 18.77 35.21 3.70
N ASP A 44 18.94 35.69 4.94
CA ASP A 44 19.19 34.83 6.11
C ASP A 44 18.05 33.83 6.39
N LEU A 45 16.79 34.28 6.25
CA LEU A 45 15.62 33.41 6.39
C LEU A 45 15.57 32.35 5.28
N TYR A 46 15.91 32.73 4.05
CA TYR A 46 15.94 31.80 2.93
C TYR A 46 16.97 30.68 3.15
N ASP A 47 18.16 31.04 3.63
CA ASP A 47 19.22 30.07 3.96
C ASP A 47 18.79 29.13 5.09
N LEU A 48 18.09 29.64 6.11
CA LEU A 48 17.51 28.82 7.18
C LEU A 48 16.49 27.81 6.65
N PHE A 49 15.56 28.25 5.80
CA PHE A 49 14.56 27.37 5.19
C PHE A 49 15.21 26.32 4.26
N ALA A 50 16.24 26.71 3.51
CA ALA A 50 16.98 25.79 2.66
C ALA A 50 17.67 24.69 3.48
N TRP A 51 18.26 25.06 4.62
CA TRP A 51 18.87 24.12 5.55
C TRP A 51 17.83 23.17 6.19
N GLU A 52 16.71 23.71 6.68
CA GLU A 52 15.65 22.91 7.30
C GLU A 52 15.06 21.90 6.30
N LYS A 53 14.82 22.34 5.06
CA LYS A 53 14.36 21.45 3.99
C LYS A 53 15.35 20.33 3.72
N ALA A 54 16.65 20.64 3.57
CA ALA A 54 17.68 19.64 3.34
C ALA A 54 17.78 18.63 4.49
N SER A 55 17.68 19.11 5.74
CA SER A 55 17.69 18.23 6.92
C SER A 55 16.47 17.30 6.97
N LEU A 56 15.28 17.78 6.57
CA LEU A 56 14.07 16.97 6.52
C LEU A 56 14.15 15.89 5.43
N GLU A 57 14.70 16.23 4.26
CA GLU A 57 14.92 15.29 3.16
C GLU A 57 15.89 14.17 3.58
N GLU A 58 16.98 14.51 4.27
CA GLU A 58 17.93 13.53 4.82
C GLU A 58 17.27 12.59 5.85
N TYR A 59 16.48 13.14 6.77
CA TYR A 59 15.73 12.36 7.75
C TYR A 59 14.75 11.37 7.10
N PHE A 60 14.04 11.80 6.05
CA PHE A 60 13.09 10.96 5.34
C PHE A 60 13.80 9.80 4.62
N LEU A 61 14.91 10.08 3.94
CA LEU A 61 15.72 9.07 3.26
C LEU A 61 16.27 8.02 4.25
N GLU A 62 16.75 8.45 5.41
CA GLU A 62 17.25 7.52 6.43
C GLU A 62 16.13 6.67 7.03
N THR A 63 14.95 7.26 7.27
CA THR A 63 13.77 6.53 7.74
C THR A 63 13.31 5.49 6.71
N GLU A 64 13.29 5.85 5.43
CA GLU A 64 12.94 4.93 4.34
C GLU A 64 13.94 3.77 4.25
N ARG A 65 15.24 4.06 4.37
CA ARG A 65 16.31 3.05 4.38
C ARG A 65 16.13 2.05 5.52
N VAL A 66 15.96 2.53 6.74
CA VAL A 66 15.76 1.68 7.93
C VAL A 66 14.48 0.84 7.81
N ASN A 67 13.39 1.44 7.35
CA ASN A 67 12.14 0.70 7.14
C ASN A 67 12.28 -0.40 6.08
N ARG A 68 12.98 -0.11 4.99
CA ARG A 68 13.26 -1.10 3.93
C ARG A 68 14.08 -2.27 4.47
N GLU A 69 15.15 -1.99 5.22
CA GLU A 69 15.99 -3.01 5.85
C GLU A 69 15.20 -3.88 6.84
N ASN A 70 14.31 -3.27 7.64
CA ASN A 70 13.43 -4.00 8.55
C ASN A 70 12.44 -4.89 7.80
N VAL A 71 11.77 -4.37 6.78
CA VAL A 71 10.83 -5.15 5.95
C VAL A 71 11.56 -6.31 5.27
N GLU A 72 12.76 -6.08 4.74
CA GLU A 72 13.55 -7.14 4.12
C GLU A 72 14.02 -8.19 5.14
N ALA A 73 14.37 -7.79 6.36
CA ALA A 73 14.68 -8.69 7.45
C ALA A 73 13.47 -9.54 7.88
N ASP A 74 12.29 -8.92 7.98
CA ASP A 74 11.02 -9.59 8.31
C ASP A 74 10.61 -10.56 7.21
N LEU A 75 10.72 -10.17 5.94
CA LEU A 75 10.47 -11.05 4.79
C LEU A 75 11.49 -12.19 4.74
N SER A 76 12.77 -11.94 5.04
CA SER A 76 13.80 -12.97 5.14
C SER A 76 13.50 -13.94 6.28
N TRP A 77 13.05 -13.42 7.43
CA TRP A 77 12.62 -14.22 8.56
C TRP A 77 11.40 -15.08 8.21
N LEU A 78 10.39 -14.49 7.55
CA LEU A 78 9.17 -15.17 7.13
C LEU A 78 9.45 -16.24 6.06
N ARG A 79 10.39 -15.99 5.14
CA ARG A 79 10.89 -16.98 4.17
C ARG A 79 11.64 -18.12 4.87
N LYS A 80 12.50 -17.81 5.85
CA LYS A 80 13.30 -18.81 6.61
C LYS A 80 12.47 -19.65 7.58
N LYS A 81 11.50 -19.03 8.25
CA LYS A 81 10.59 -19.71 9.19
C LYS A 81 9.37 -20.29 8.50
N GLY A 82 9.14 -19.91 7.24
CA GLY A 82 8.21 -20.52 6.31
C GLY A 82 6.80 -19.97 6.46
N ILE A 83 6.23 -19.54 5.33
CA ILE A 83 4.77 -19.52 5.10
C ILE A 83 4.18 -20.87 5.53
N VAL A 84 4.89 -21.97 5.32
CA VAL A 84 4.56 -23.31 5.79
C VAL A 84 4.26 -23.34 7.30
N HIS A 85 5.05 -22.68 8.15
CA HIS A 85 4.78 -22.69 9.59
C HIS A 85 3.58 -21.81 9.98
N VAL A 86 3.36 -20.71 9.28
CA VAL A 86 2.17 -19.86 9.47
C VAL A 86 0.91 -20.58 8.99
N VAL A 87 0.99 -21.26 7.85
CA VAL A 87 -0.09 -22.11 7.30
C VAL A 87 -0.33 -23.31 8.20
N ASP A 88 0.70 -23.96 8.73
CA ASP A 88 0.57 -25.04 9.71
C ASP A 88 -0.09 -24.54 10.99
N MET A 89 0.31 -23.38 11.52
CA MET A 89 -0.37 -22.75 12.67
C MET A 89 -1.82 -22.36 12.36
N LEU A 90 -2.11 -21.91 11.14
CA LEU A 90 -3.49 -21.61 10.70
C LEU A 90 -4.32 -22.87 10.50
N ILE A 91 -3.73 -23.97 10.03
CA ILE A 91 -4.39 -25.27 9.88
C ILE A 91 -4.63 -25.91 11.25
N GLU A 92 -3.67 -25.80 12.17
CA GLU A 92 -3.75 -26.27 13.56
C GLU A 92 -4.64 -25.39 14.44
N SER A 93 -4.91 -24.16 14.02
CA SER A 93 -5.87 -23.27 14.68
C SER A 93 -7.25 -23.92 14.69
N SER A 94 -7.65 -24.38 15.87
CA SER A 94 -8.97 -24.99 16.10
C SER A 94 -10.13 -24.09 15.67
N LYS A 95 -9.93 -22.77 15.66
CA LYS A 95 -10.90 -21.78 15.14
C LYS A 95 -11.04 -21.84 13.63
N PHE A 96 -9.91 -21.96 12.90
CA PHE A 96 -9.92 -22.09 11.45
C PHE A 96 -10.58 -23.41 11.03
N THR A 97 -10.17 -24.53 11.64
CA THR A 97 -10.79 -25.84 11.37
C THR A 97 -12.29 -25.85 11.72
N LEU A 98 -12.68 -25.20 12.82
CA LEU A 98 -14.08 -25.06 13.21
C LEU A 98 -14.87 -24.21 12.21
N GLY A 99 -14.32 -23.10 11.73
CA GLY A 99 -14.93 -22.25 10.71
C GLY A 99 -15.17 -23.01 9.41
N ILE A 100 -14.18 -23.78 8.93
CA ILE A 100 -14.34 -24.66 7.76
C ILE A 100 -15.43 -25.72 7.98
N LYS A 101 -15.48 -26.33 9.17
CA LYS A 101 -16.51 -27.33 9.51
C LYS A 101 -17.91 -26.72 9.54
N GLN A 102 -18.06 -25.55 10.16
CA GLN A 102 -19.33 -24.83 10.25
C GLN A 102 -19.80 -24.39 8.87
N MET A 103 -18.92 -23.83 8.05
CA MET A 103 -19.22 -23.49 6.66
C MET A 103 -19.70 -24.71 5.88
N LYS A 104 -18.96 -25.83 5.94
CA LYS A 104 -19.37 -27.06 5.26
C LYS A 104 -20.76 -27.51 5.71
N ALA A 105 -21.05 -27.42 7.00
CA ALA A 105 -22.37 -27.75 7.54
C ALA A 105 -23.46 -26.81 6.99
N THR A 106 -23.22 -25.50 7.00
CA THR A 106 -24.16 -24.50 6.47
C THR A 106 -24.40 -24.67 4.98
N CYS A 107 -23.35 -24.86 4.16
CA CYS A 107 -23.53 -25.09 2.72
C CYS A 107 -24.32 -26.38 2.44
N MET A 108 -24.08 -27.45 3.21
CA MET A 108 -24.85 -28.68 3.09
C MET A 108 -26.32 -28.47 3.48
N GLU A 109 -26.58 -27.75 4.56
CA GLU A 109 -27.94 -27.45 5.04
C GLU A 109 -28.70 -26.56 4.03
N VAL A 110 -28.08 -25.47 3.58
CA VAL A 110 -28.64 -24.56 2.57
C VAL A 110 -28.88 -25.29 1.25
N GLY A 111 -27.93 -26.11 0.80
CA GLY A 111 -28.09 -26.95 -0.39
C GLY A 111 -29.26 -27.94 -0.25
N VAL A 112 -29.39 -28.61 0.91
CA VAL A 112 -30.49 -29.54 1.16
C VAL A 112 -31.83 -28.84 1.20
N GLU A 113 -31.94 -27.70 1.89
CA GLU A 113 -33.20 -26.97 2.00
C GLU A 113 -33.62 -26.31 0.69
N SER A 114 -32.68 -25.73 -0.06
CA SER A 114 -32.95 -25.19 -1.41
C SER A 114 -33.37 -26.30 -2.37
N GLY A 115 -32.69 -27.45 -2.37
CA GLY A 115 -33.09 -28.62 -3.15
C GLY A 115 -34.49 -29.13 -2.80
N LYS A 116 -34.82 -29.23 -1.51
CA LYS A 116 -36.18 -29.59 -1.05
C LYS A 116 -37.22 -28.56 -1.48
N GLN A 117 -36.88 -27.28 -1.48
CA GLN A 117 -37.79 -26.21 -1.88
C GLN A 117 -38.10 -26.25 -3.38
N ILE A 118 -37.07 -26.44 -4.22
CA ILE A 118 -37.22 -26.61 -5.68
C ILE A 118 -38.12 -27.82 -5.98
N ILE A 119 -37.88 -28.97 -5.32
CA ILE A 119 -38.73 -30.15 -5.49
C ILE A 119 -40.18 -29.84 -5.09
N ARG A 120 -40.41 -29.14 -3.98
CA ARG A 120 -41.76 -28.73 -3.54
C ARG A 120 -42.45 -27.86 -4.59
N GLU A 121 -41.75 -26.90 -5.18
CA GLU A 121 -42.28 -26.00 -6.22
C GLU A 121 -42.57 -26.73 -7.54
N GLN A 122 -41.70 -27.66 -7.94
CA GLN A 122 -41.92 -28.49 -9.12
C GLN A 122 -43.10 -29.47 -8.93
N VAL A 123 -43.26 -30.02 -7.73
CA VAL A 123 -44.41 -30.88 -7.38
C VAL A 123 -45.70 -30.04 -7.38
N ALA A 124 -45.69 -28.87 -6.75
CA ALA A 124 -46.85 -27.98 -6.69
C ALA A 124 -47.30 -27.48 -8.08
N SER A 125 -46.35 -27.30 -9.00
CA SER A 125 -46.63 -26.92 -10.39
C SER A 125 -46.95 -28.08 -11.32
N GLY A 126 -46.93 -29.33 -10.83
CA GLY A 126 -47.17 -30.54 -11.62
C GLY A 126 -46.06 -30.85 -12.64
N LYS A 127 -44.91 -30.18 -12.54
CA LYS A 127 -43.76 -30.33 -13.45
C LYS A 127 -42.76 -31.37 -12.99
N PHE A 128 -42.89 -31.85 -11.76
CA PHE A 128 -41.98 -32.84 -11.21
C PHE A 128 -42.14 -34.19 -11.91
N THR A 129 -41.16 -34.56 -12.73
CA THR A 129 -41.05 -35.88 -13.35
C THR A 129 -39.90 -36.64 -12.68
N PRO A 130 -40.19 -37.69 -11.89
CA PRO A 130 -39.14 -38.51 -11.29
C PRO A 130 -38.30 -39.17 -12.38
N GLY A 131 -37.04 -38.71 -12.57
CA GLY A 131 -36.10 -39.30 -13.52
C GLY A 131 -35.29 -38.32 -14.37
N GLU A 132 -35.65 -37.03 -14.42
CA GLU A 132 -34.88 -36.03 -15.17
C GLU A 132 -33.73 -35.44 -14.34
N MET A 133 -32.48 -35.63 -14.81
CA MET A 133 -31.25 -35.07 -14.22
C MET A 133 -31.17 -33.53 -14.21
N SER A 134 -32.19 -32.82 -14.71
CA SER A 134 -32.22 -31.35 -14.79
C SER A 134 -32.11 -30.68 -13.42
N THR A 135 -32.55 -31.36 -12.36
CA THR A 135 -32.42 -30.92 -10.95
C THR A 135 -30.98 -30.88 -10.45
N LEU A 136 -30.07 -31.68 -11.00
CA LEU A 136 -28.64 -31.65 -10.63
C LEU A 136 -27.97 -30.37 -11.14
N LEU A 137 -28.37 -29.90 -12.33
CA LEU A 137 -27.82 -28.69 -12.94
C LEU A 137 -28.21 -27.42 -12.15
N GLU A 138 -29.46 -27.33 -11.73
CA GLU A 138 -29.96 -26.25 -10.87
C GLU A 138 -29.27 -26.25 -9.49
N TYR A 139 -29.02 -27.44 -8.92
CA TYR A 139 -28.28 -27.58 -7.67
C TYR A 139 -26.82 -27.10 -7.80
N THR A 140 -26.17 -27.42 -8.91
CA THR A 140 -24.78 -27.01 -9.18
C THR A 140 -24.68 -25.49 -9.30
N GLN A 141 -25.70 -24.86 -9.89
CA GLN A 141 -25.77 -23.41 -10.06
C GLN A 141 -26.01 -22.68 -8.73
N ALA A 142 -26.87 -23.22 -7.85
CA ALA A 142 -27.06 -22.69 -6.50
C ALA A 142 -25.78 -22.80 -5.65
N MET A 143 -25.09 -23.95 -5.69
CA MET A 143 -23.79 -24.11 -5.04
C MET A 143 -22.74 -23.10 -5.54
N HIS A 144 -22.73 -22.82 -6.84
CA HIS A 144 -21.80 -21.87 -7.44
C HIS A 144 -22.05 -20.43 -6.95
N VAL A 145 -23.30 -20.04 -6.69
CA VAL A 145 -23.63 -18.72 -6.13
C VAL A 145 -23.14 -18.59 -4.68
N GLU A 146 -23.35 -19.62 -3.85
CA GLU A 146 -22.89 -19.63 -2.46
C GLU A 146 -21.36 -19.64 -2.35
N VAL A 147 -20.67 -20.43 -3.18
CA VAL A 147 -19.20 -20.42 -3.26
C VAL A 147 -18.67 -19.06 -3.72
N LYS A 148 -19.36 -18.39 -4.66
CA LYS A 148 -19.00 -17.03 -5.09
C LYS A 148 -19.18 -16.02 -3.96
N TYR A 149 -20.30 -16.06 -3.25
CA TYR A 149 -20.56 -15.18 -2.10
C TYR A 149 -19.51 -15.39 -1.00
N PHE A 150 -19.09 -16.64 -0.80
CA PHE A 150 -18.04 -16.98 0.14
C PHE A 150 -16.66 -16.42 -0.26
N LEU A 151 -16.28 -16.50 -1.54
CA LEU A 151 -15.04 -15.88 -2.05
C LEU A 151 -15.08 -14.35 -1.99
N GLU A 152 -16.27 -13.75 -1.97
CA GLU A 152 -16.49 -12.31 -1.79
C GLU A 152 -16.46 -11.87 -0.31
N ILE A 153 -16.49 -12.82 0.65
CA ILE A 153 -16.26 -12.49 2.07
C ILE A 153 -14.79 -12.15 2.25
N ASP A 154 -14.53 -10.93 2.71
CA ASP A 154 -13.20 -10.43 3.03
C ASP A 154 -12.61 -11.16 4.25
N PHE A 155 -12.04 -12.33 4.01
CA PHE A 155 -11.30 -13.10 5.01
C PHE A 155 -10.11 -12.35 5.57
N ALA A 156 -9.55 -11.40 4.82
CA ALA A 156 -8.43 -10.60 5.26
C ALA A 156 -8.86 -9.63 6.37
N SER A 157 -10.04 -9.03 6.26
CA SER A 157 -10.65 -8.27 7.38
C SER A 157 -10.96 -9.16 8.59
N TYR A 158 -11.48 -10.37 8.36
CA TYR A 158 -11.88 -11.30 9.43
C TYR A 158 -10.69 -11.89 10.20
N LEU A 159 -9.54 -12.03 9.52
CA LEU A 159 -8.29 -12.53 10.08
C LEU A 159 -7.32 -11.40 10.49
N HIS A 160 -7.75 -10.13 10.39
CA HIS A 160 -6.93 -8.94 10.67
C HIS A 160 -5.65 -8.82 9.82
N PHE A 161 -5.66 -9.36 8.60
CA PHE A 161 -4.53 -9.25 7.67
C PHE A 161 -4.48 -7.91 6.89
N GLY A 162 -5.42 -6.99 7.13
CA GLY A 162 -5.58 -5.77 6.33
C GLY A 162 -6.35 -6.04 5.03
N GLU A 163 -6.47 -5.05 4.13
CA GLU A 163 -6.99 -5.29 2.78
C GLU A 163 -5.96 -6.12 2.00
N LEU A 164 -6.23 -7.43 1.86
CA LEU A 164 -5.41 -8.30 1.01
C LEU A 164 -6.05 -8.31 -0.37
N ASP A 165 -5.50 -7.52 -1.30
CA ASP A 165 -5.98 -7.51 -2.68
C ASP A 165 -5.62 -8.82 -3.41
N MET A 166 -6.23 -9.02 -4.59
CA MET A 166 -5.98 -10.21 -5.42
C MET A 166 -4.51 -10.33 -5.83
N ASP A 167 -3.79 -9.20 -5.93
CA ASP A 167 -2.36 -9.18 -6.28
C ASP A 167 -1.51 -9.69 -5.10
N GLY A 168 -1.85 -9.33 -3.86
CA GLY A 168 -1.24 -9.85 -2.65
C GLY A 168 -1.51 -11.33 -2.43
N LEU A 169 -2.72 -11.81 -2.78
CA LEU A 169 -3.05 -13.24 -2.76
C LEU A 169 -2.26 -14.02 -3.82
N LEU A 170 -2.16 -13.48 -5.03
CA LEU A 170 -1.37 -14.08 -6.12
C LEU A 170 0.12 -14.09 -5.80
N LEU A 171 0.65 -13.05 -5.13
CA LEU A 171 2.04 -12.99 -4.69
C LEU A 171 2.36 -14.01 -3.59
N LEU A 172 1.41 -14.28 -2.69
CA LEU A 172 1.51 -15.35 -1.68
C LEU A 172 1.44 -16.76 -2.29
N CYS A 173 0.70 -16.92 -3.39
CA CYS A 173 0.53 -18.18 -4.10
C CYS A 173 1.56 -18.42 -5.22
N SER A 174 2.33 -17.40 -5.59
CA SER A 174 3.39 -17.53 -6.58
C SER A 174 4.60 -18.13 -5.90
N ASP A 175 4.81 -19.43 -6.09
CA ASP A 175 6.02 -20.15 -5.68
C ASP A 175 7.18 -19.62 -6.55
N PRO A 176 8.14 -18.84 -6.01
CA PRO A 176 9.19 -18.24 -6.83
C PRO A 176 10.25 -19.25 -7.30
N ASP A 177 10.15 -20.51 -6.89
CA ASP A 177 11.20 -21.53 -7.06
C ASP A 177 10.88 -22.58 -8.15
N ILE A 178 9.88 -22.37 -9.02
CA ILE A 178 9.64 -23.24 -10.20
C ILE A 178 10.24 -22.64 -11.47
N GLU A 179 11.42 -22.04 -11.40
CA GLU A 179 12.24 -21.81 -12.60
C GLU A 179 13.70 -22.15 -12.31
N GLY A 180 14.05 -23.43 -12.51
CA GLY A 180 15.42 -23.84 -12.80
C GLY A 180 16.00 -24.88 -11.85
N GLU A 181 15.89 -26.15 -12.24
CA GLU A 181 17.03 -27.08 -12.39
C GLU A 181 16.50 -28.48 -12.75
N CYS A 182 16.14 -28.66 -14.03
CA CYS A 182 16.14 -29.99 -14.62
C CYS A 182 17.58 -30.32 -15.03
N HIS A 183 18.43 -30.72 -14.07
CA HIS A 183 19.67 -31.42 -14.40
C HIS A 183 19.52 -32.92 -14.12
N GLU A 184 19.39 -33.65 -15.22
CA GLU A 184 19.40 -35.10 -15.29
C GLU A 184 20.65 -35.68 -14.60
N GLY A 185 20.41 -36.62 -13.68
CA GLY A 185 21.44 -37.40 -13.01
C GLY A 185 20.95 -38.81 -12.73
N SER A 186 20.62 -39.56 -13.79
CA SER A 186 20.38 -41.01 -13.69
C SER A 186 21.70 -41.73 -13.39
N THR A 187 21.89 -42.18 -12.16
CA THR A 187 22.82 -43.28 -11.86
C THR A 187 22.06 -44.46 -11.28
N SER A 188 21.86 -45.48 -12.12
CA SER A 188 21.29 -46.77 -11.79
C SER A 188 22.18 -47.52 -10.79
N GLY A 189 21.77 -47.58 -9.53
CA GLY A 189 22.38 -48.44 -8.52
C GLY A 189 21.94 -49.89 -8.70
N THR A 190 22.85 -50.74 -9.17
CA THR A 190 22.67 -52.20 -9.27
C THR A 190 22.62 -52.81 -7.86
N LYS A 191 21.55 -53.56 -7.57
CA LYS A 191 21.31 -54.25 -6.29
C LYS A 191 22.18 -55.52 -6.20
N PRO A 192 22.98 -55.74 -5.15
CA PRO A 192 23.77 -56.96 -5.02
C PRO A 192 22.89 -58.16 -4.62
N SER A 193 23.12 -59.29 -5.28
CA SER A 193 22.44 -60.57 -5.01
C SER A 193 22.86 -61.20 -3.67
N PRO A 194 21.98 -61.97 -3.01
CA PRO A 194 22.31 -62.68 -1.78
C PRO A 194 23.21 -63.91 -2.04
N PRO A 195 24.06 -64.30 -1.09
CA PRO A 195 24.88 -65.51 -1.20
C PRO A 195 24.04 -66.78 -1.03
N ALA A 196 24.39 -67.80 -1.81
CA ALA A 196 23.74 -69.11 -1.79
C ALA A 196 24.03 -69.89 -0.49
N PRO A 197 23.07 -70.72 -0.01
CA PRO A 197 23.27 -71.56 1.16
C PRO A 197 24.25 -72.71 0.85
N GLY A 198 25.29 -72.83 1.68
CA GLY A 198 26.34 -73.84 1.57
C GLY A 198 25.85 -75.27 1.88
N MET A 199 26.43 -76.22 1.15
CA MET A 199 26.46 -77.65 1.48
C MET A 199 27.64 -77.96 2.41
#